data_AF-B0EBE0-F1
#
_entry.id   AF-B0EBE0-F1
#
_cell.length_a   1.000
_cell.length_b   1.000
_cell.length_c   1.000
_cell.angle_alpha   90.00
_cell.angle_beta   90.00
_cell.angle_gamma   90.00
#
_symmetry.space_group_name_H-M   'P 1'
#
loop_
_entity.id
_entity.type
_entity.pdbx_description
1 polymer ?
#
loop_
_entity_poly.entity_id
_entity_poly.type
_entity_poly.pdbx_seq_one_letter_code
_entity_poly.pdbx_strand_id
1 'polypeptide(L)'
;MSIEGLKQIKLLLIGETGDGKSSLGNFILKKDVFKVSDSDESSTKYAGGYFGEGDRSDVFVVDTPCLIDGSGFNNKNIQNIIECVKNTRLQGIVLTMNYNVKRYCDNLKYIVKVISDGFPIKGVWKHVCIVWTKCYNCYSQNQIEKDKIEKKEFKEEIIKYLLNKQIE
;
A
#
# COMPACT_ATOMS: atom_id res chain seq x y z
N MET A 1 0.85 34.61 -5.72
CA MET A 1 0.19 33.78 -4.70
C MET A 1 1.28 33.01 -3.97
N SER A 2 1.50 33.33 -2.70
CA SER A 2 2.46 32.67 -1.83
C SER A 2 2.04 31.21 -1.62
N ILE A 3 2.96 30.28 -1.84
CA ILE A 3 2.77 28.82 -1.69
C ILE A 3 3.00 28.42 -0.21
N GLU A 4 2.65 29.30 0.73
CA GLU A 4 2.70 29.02 2.15
C GLU A 4 1.30 28.63 2.62
N GLY A 5 1.03 27.32 2.72
CA GLY A 5 -0.16 26.83 3.41
C GLY A 5 -0.86 25.60 2.83
N LEU A 6 -0.50 25.11 1.64
CA LEU A 6 -1.10 23.87 1.14
C LEU A 6 -0.53 22.66 1.89
N LYS A 7 -1.39 22.04 2.71
CA LYS A 7 -1.08 20.82 3.46
C LYS A 7 -0.84 19.68 2.47
N GLN A 8 0.42 19.38 2.20
CA GLN A 8 0.81 18.26 1.34
C GLN A 8 0.40 16.91 1.97
N ILE A 9 -0.13 16.01 1.15
CA ILE A 9 -0.45 14.63 1.54
C ILE A 9 0.58 13.71 0.91
N LYS A 10 1.38 13.02 1.73
CA LYS A 10 2.41 12.08 1.28
C LYS A 10 2.00 10.66 1.65
N LEU A 11 1.81 9.82 0.64
CA LEU A 11 1.33 8.45 0.77
C LEU A 11 2.41 7.46 0.35
N LEU A 12 2.55 6.37 1.10
CA LEU A 12 3.38 5.22 0.74
C LEU A 12 2.49 4.05 0.34
N LEU A 13 2.66 3.49 -0.86
CA LEU A 13 1.93 2.30 -1.30
C LEU A 13 2.71 1.04 -0.92
N ILE A 14 2.07 0.08 -0.27
CA ILE A 14 2.65 -1.22 0.10
C ILE A 14 1.69 -2.33 -0.31
N GLY A 15 2.20 -3.51 -0.67
CA GLY A 15 1.41 -4.64 -1.18
C GLY A 15 2.26 -5.62 -1.98
N GLU A 16 1.68 -6.74 -2.39
CA GLU A 16 2.38 -7.79 -3.15
C GLU A 16 2.60 -7.38 -4.62
N THR A 17 3.44 -8.15 -5.33
CA THR A 17 3.54 -8.06 -6.80
C THR A 17 2.18 -8.34 -7.41
N GLY A 18 1.76 -7.53 -8.38
CA GLY A 18 0.47 -7.71 -9.05
C GLY A 18 -0.75 -7.20 -8.28
N ASP A 19 -0.61 -6.68 -7.05
CA ASP A 19 -1.71 -6.02 -6.33
C ASP A 19 -2.07 -4.64 -6.92
N GLY A 20 -1.37 -4.17 -7.94
CA GLY A 20 -1.74 -2.93 -8.65
C GLY A 20 -1.36 -1.64 -7.92
N LYS A 21 -0.28 -1.66 -7.12
CA LYS A 21 0.27 -0.46 -6.45
C LYS A 21 0.55 0.67 -7.44
N SER A 22 1.33 0.39 -8.49
CA SER A 22 1.70 1.37 -9.52
C SER A 22 0.48 1.96 -10.24
N SER A 23 -0.49 1.10 -10.61
CA SER A 23 -1.76 1.54 -11.22
C SER A 23 -2.57 2.43 -10.26
N LEU A 24 -2.65 2.07 -8.98
CA LEU A 24 -3.31 2.87 -7.95
C LEU A 24 -2.58 4.21 -7.75
N GLY A 25 -1.25 4.21 -7.77
CA GLY A 25 -0.44 5.43 -7.69
C GLY A 25 -0.74 6.38 -8.83
N ASN A 26 -0.73 5.90 -10.08
CA ASN A 26 -1.07 6.72 -11.24
C ASN A 26 -2.49 7.27 -11.16
N PHE A 27 -3.45 6.43 -10.72
CA PHE A 27 -4.83 6.84 -10.49
C PHE A 27 -4.95 7.97 -9.44
N ILE A 28 -4.27 7.83 -8.30
CA ILE A 28 -4.27 8.85 -7.24
C ILE A 28 -3.67 10.16 -7.74
N LEU A 29 -2.54 10.07 -8.46
CA LEU A 29 -1.80 11.22 -8.97
C LEU A 29 -2.45 11.91 -10.18
N LYS A 30 -3.46 11.27 -10.80
CA LYS A 30 -4.01 11.65 -12.11
C LYS A 30 -2.92 11.80 -13.19
N LYS A 31 -1.90 10.95 -13.12
CA LYS A 31 -0.71 11.03 -13.98
C LYS A 31 -0.06 9.65 -14.14
N ASP A 32 0.34 9.30 -15.36
CA ASP A 32 1.03 8.04 -15.67
C ASP A 32 2.55 8.15 -15.50
N VAL A 33 3.04 8.03 -14.26
CA VAL A 33 4.48 8.11 -13.91
C VAL A 33 5.08 6.80 -13.46
N PHE A 34 4.28 5.93 -12.86
CA PHE A 34 4.72 4.60 -12.48
C PHE A 34 4.50 3.65 -13.65
N LYS A 35 5.52 2.86 -13.97
CA LYS A 35 5.42 1.83 -15.00
C LYS A 35 4.50 0.71 -14.51
N VAL A 36 3.47 0.40 -15.30
CA VAL A 36 2.54 -0.70 -15.05
C VAL A 36 2.84 -1.84 -16.04
N SER A 37 2.75 -3.09 -15.57
CA SER A 37 2.82 -4.28 -16.42
C SER A 37 1.87 -5.35 -15.92
N ASP A 38 1.33 -6.13 -16.85
CA ASP A 38 0.54 -7.33 -16.54
C ASP A 38 1.40 -8.59 -16.40
N SER A 39 2.73 -8.48 -16.52
CA SER A 39 3.65 -9.59 -16.28
C SER A 39 3.71 -9.98 -14.80
N ASP A 40 3.91 -11.27 -14.53
CA ASP A 40 4.13 -11.80 -13.17
C ASP A 40 5.46 -11.31 -12.56
N GLU A 41 6.40 -10.82 -13.39
CA GLU A 41 7.62 -10.18 -12.92
C GLU A 41 7.36 -8.77 -12.37
N SER A 42 8.00 -8.45 -11.24
CA SER A 42 7.92 -7.13 -10.62
C SER A 42 8.53 -6.05 -11.54
N SER A 43 7.68 -5.25 -12.17
CA SER A 43 8.12 -4.09 -12.96
C SER A 43 8.77 -3.00 -12.12
N THR A 44 8.31 -2.81 -10.88
CA THR A 44 8.89 -1.85 -9.94
C THR A 44 10.10 -2.50 -9.26
N LYS A 45 11.31 -2.04 -9.63
CA LYS A 45 12.58 -2.51 -9.07
C LYS A 45 13.09 -1.64 -7.92
N TYR A 46 12.64 -0.39 -7.85
CA TYR A 46 13.04 0.59 -6.86
C TYR A 46 11.84 1.44 -6.45
N ALA A 47 11.81 1.84 -5.19
CA ALA A 47 10.85 2.77 -4.65
C ALA A 47 11.10 4.17 -5.23
N GLY A 48 10.04 4.87 -5.57
CA GLY A 48 10.11 6.20 -6.15
C GLY A 48 8.80 6.94 -5.92
N GLY A 49 8.87 8.26 -5.82
CA GLY A 49 7.68 9.06 -5.58
C GLY A 49 7.58 10.29 -6.47
N TYR A 50 6.34 10.68 -6.76
CA TYR A 50 5.99 11.77 -7.66
C TYR A 50 4.81 12.57 -7.09
N PHE A 51 4.73 13.83 -7.48
CA PHE A 51 3.55 14.67 -7.23
C PHE A 51 2.50 14.49 -8.32
N GLY A 52 1.24 14.71 -7.95
CA GLY A 52 0.12 14.64 -8.86
C GLY A 52 -0.01 15.86 -9.75
N GLU A 53 -1.02 15.85 -10.62
CA GLU A 53 -1.34 16.95 -11.52
C GLU A 53 -2.69 17.58 -11.20
N GLY A 54 -2.87 18.85 -11.59
CA GLY A 54 -4.11 19.59 -11.38
C GLY A 54 -4.49 19.70 -9.90
N ASP A 55 -5.70 19.25 -9.56
CA ASP A 55 -6.24 19.19 -8.19
C ASP A 55 -5.55 18.15 -7.28
N ARG A 56 -4.55 17.43 -7.80
CA ARG A 56 -3.69 16.50 -7.05
C ARG A 56 -2.26 17.00 -6.87
N SER A 57 -1.94 18.25 -7.20
CA SER A 57 -0.58 18.81 -7.12
C SER A 57 0.02 18.82 -5.71
N ASP A 58 -0.82 18.74 -4.67
CA ASP A 58 -0.44 18.66 -3.26
C ASP A 58 -0.30 17.22 -2.74
N VAL A 59 -0.62 16.22 -3.58
CA VAL A 59 -0.51 14.80 -3.26
C VAL A 59 0.81 14.24 -3.81
N PHE A 60 1.61 13.64 -2.94
CA PHE A 60 2.82 12.91 -3.27
C PHE A 60 2.60 11.43 -2.98
N VAL A 61 2.86 10.56 -3.95
CA VAL A 61 2.73 9.11 -3.78
C VAL A 61 4.08 8.47 -4.01
N VAL A 62 4.46 7.56 -3.11
CA VAL A 62 5.62 6.68 -3.25
C VAL A 62 5.12 5.29 -3.62
N ASP A 63 5.47 4.81 -4.82
CA ASP A 63 5.31 3.42 -5.22
C ASP A 63 6.51 2.60 -4.74
N THR A 64 6.29 1.33 -4.38
CA THR A 64 7.34 0.47 -3.82
C THR A 64 7.46 -0.85 -4.56
N PRO A 65 8.67 -1.45 -4.59
CA PRO A 65 8.81 -2.85 -4.97
C PRO A 65 8.09 -3.77 -3.97
N CYS A 66 7.91 -5.04 -4.34
CA CYS A 66 7.34 -6.05 -3.44
C CYS A 66 8.26 -6.29 -2.23
N LEU A 67 7.68 -6.40 -1.04
CA LEU A 67 8.42 -6.66 0.21
C LEU A 67 8.85 -8.13 0.37
N ILE A 68 8.32 -9.01 -0.47
CA ILE A 68 8.43 -10.46 -0.36
C ILE A 68 9.05 -11.00 -1.65
N ASP A 69 10.03 -11.89 -1.52
CA ASP A 69 10.48 -12.78 -2.58
C ASP A 69 10.16 -14.23 -2.20
N GLY A 70 10.24 -15.17 -3.15
CA GLY A 70 9.80 -16.57 -2.98
C GLY A 70 10.39 -17.34 -1.78
N SER A 71 11.33 -16.76 -1.03
CA SER A 71 11.93 -17.35 0.18
C SER A 71 11.72 -16.55 1.48
N GLY A 72 11.08 -15.37 1.43
CA GLY A 72 10.83 -14.54 2.62
C GLY A 72 10.91 -13.04 2.35
N PHE A 73 11.44 -12.29 3.32
CA PHE A 73 11.61 -10.85 3.18
C PHE A 73 12.67 -10.50 2.15
N ASN A 74 12.32 -9.62 1.21
CA ASN A 74 13.31 -9.00 0.35
C ASN A 74 13.95 -7.81 1.07
N ASN A 75 15.00 -8.09 1.85
CA ASN A 75 15.71 -7.08 2.64
C ASN A 75 16.24 -5.92 1.78
N LYS A 76 16.64 -6.18 0.53
CA LYS A 76 17.11 -5.13 -0.39
C LYS A 76 15.98 -4.15 -0.72
N ASN A 77 14.78 -4.67 -1.01
CA ASN A 77 13.60 -3.86 -1.29
C ASN A 77 13.16 -3.07 -0.05
N ILE A 78 13.19 -3.69 1.13
CA ILE A 78 12.87 -3.00 2.39
C ILE A 78 13.84 -1.83 2.63
N GLN A 79 15.15 -2.05 2.49
CA GLN A 79 16.15 -0.98 2.66
C GLN A 79 15.97 0.13 1.63
N ASN A 80 15.66 -0.22 0.39
CA ASN A 80 15.39 0.77 -0.66
C ASN A 80 14.15 1.62 -0.35
N ILE A 81 13.10 1.04 0.23
CA ILE A 81 11.91 1.78 0.69
C ILE A 81 12.27 2.71 1.85
N ILE A 82 13.01 2.21 2.85
CA ILE A 82 13.47 3.00 4.00
C ILE A 82 14.24 4.21 3.50
N GLU A 83 15.21 4.04 2.62
CA GLU A 83 16.01 5.15 2.09
C GLU A 83 15.16 6.15 1.30
N CYS A 84 14.18 5.67 0.53
CA CYS A 84 13.24 6.52 -0.21
C CYS A 84 12.38 7.39 0.72
N VAL A 85 11.97 6.87 1.88
CA VAL A 85 11.04 7.56 2.79
C VAL A 85 11.70 8.17 4.03
N LYS A 86 13.00 7.97 4.25
CA LYS A 86 13.74 8.39 5.46
C LYS A 86 13.55 9.86 5.82
N ASN A 87 13.55 10.73 4.81
CA ASN A 87 13.35 12.18 4.96
C ASN A 87 11.95 12.63 4.54
N THR A 88 11.05 11.68 4.27
CA THR A 88 9.67 11.92 3.87
C THR A 88 8.80 11.89 5.11
N ARG A 89 8.19 13.04 5.44
CA ARG A 89 7.11 13.09 6.43
C ARG A 89 5.86 12.47 5.82
N LEU A 90 5.70 11.16 5.89
CA LEU A 90 4.50 10.46 5.41
C LEU A 90 3.26 10.84 6.25
N GLN A 91 2.11 10.98 5.58
CA GLN A 91 0.81 11.20 6.23
C GLN A 91 -0.01 9.91 6.30
N GLY A 92 0.26 8.95 5.43
CA GLY A 92 -0.42 7.67 5.42
C GLY A 92 0.31 6.58 4.64
N ILE A 93 -0.04 5.34 4.96
CA ILE A 93 0.39 4.13 4.26
C ILE A 93 -0.86 3.51 3.65
N VAL A 94 -0.78 3.15 2.38
CA VAL A 94 -1.85 2.47 1.65
C VAL A 94 -1.45 1.03 1.43
N LEU A 95 -2.08 0.13 2.18
CA LEU A 95 -1.98 -1.31 1.97
C LEU A 95 -2.87 -1.69 0.80
N THR A 96 -2.25 -1.93 -0.35
CA THR A 96 -2.88 -2.27 -1.61
C THR A 96 -3.08 -3.78 -1.67
N MET A 97 -4.33 -4.23 -1.86
CA MET A 97 -4.69 -5.64 -1.85
C MET A 97 -5.57 -5.98 -3.05
N ASN A 98 -5.33 -7.12 -3.69
CA ASN A 98 -6.19 -7.61 -4.77
C ASN A 98 -7.55 -8.08 -4.23
N TYR A 99 -8.64 -7.45 -4.68
CA TYR A 99 -10.03 -7.77 -4.37
C TYR A 99 -10.36 -9.26 -4.54
N ASN A 100 -9.75 -9.90 -5.54
CA ASN A 100 -10.03 -11.29 -5.91
C ASN A 100 -9.39 -12.32 -4.99
N VAL A 101 -8.48 -11.88 -4.11
CA VAL A 101 -7.89 -12.74 -3.09
C VAL A 101 -8.90 -12.90 -1.95
N LYS A 102 -9.35 -14.15 -1.76
CA LYS A 102 -10.37 -14.51 -0.76
C LYS A 102 -9.78 -15.03 0.55
N ARG A 103 -8.48 -15.29 0.61
CA ARG A 103 -7.83 -15.91 1.77
C ARG A 103 -6.75 -15.01 2.32
N TYR A 104 -6.70 -14.96 3.65
CA TYR A 104 -5.60 -14.40 4.39
C TYR A 104 -4.35 -15.27 4.15
N CYS A 105 -3.36 -14.72 3.45
CA CYS A 105 -2.09 -15.40 3.15
C CYS A 105 -1.03 -15.07 4.21
N ASP A 106 -0.02 -15.93 4.34
CA ASP A 106 1.14 -15.65 5.21
C ASP A 106 1.90 -14.40 4.76
N ASN A 107 1.89 -14.10 3.46
CA ASN A 107 2.43 -12.86 2.88
C ASN A 107 1.87 -11.59 3.56
N LEU A 108 0.58 -11.57 3.88
CA LEU A 108 -0.03 -10.45 4.58
C LEU A 108 0.55 -10.27 5.99
N LYS A 109 0.86 -11.36 6.72
CA LYS A 109 1.53 -11.30 8.03
C LYS A 109 2.92 -10.67 7.90
N TYR A 110 3.66 -11.03 6.85
CA TYR A 110 4.98 -10.45 6.57
C TYR A 110 4.88 -8.95 6.27
N ILE A 111 3.91 -8.51 5.46
CA ILE A 111 3.69 -7.08 5.19
C ILE A 111 3.34 -6.32 6.48
N VAL A 112 2.43 -6.86 7.30
CA VAL A 112 2.05 -6.26 8.59
C VAL A 112 3.25 -6.15 9.53
N LYS A 113 4.13 -7.15 9.54
CA LYS A 113 5.39 -7.13 10.29
C LYS A 113 6.34 -6.05 9.78
N VAL A 114 6.53 -5.90 8.46
CA VAL A 114 7.37 -4.85 7.88
C VAL A 114 6.86 -3.45 8.24
N ILE A 115 5.55 -3.23 8.18
CA ILE A 115 4.97 -1.94 8.58
C ILE A 115 5.24 -1.66 10.06
N SER A 116 5.07 -2.68 10.92
CA SER A 116 5.28 -2.54 12.38
C SER A 116 6.74 -2.29 12.73
N ASP A 117 7.67 -3.02 12.11
CA ASP A 117 9.10 -2.93 12.37
C ASP A 117 9.71 -1.67 11.72
N GLY A 118 9.25 -1.29 10.53
CA GLY A 118 9.74 -0.12 9.78
C GLY A 118 9.21 1.21 10.31
N PHE A 119 8.05 1.21 10.97
CA PHE A 119 7.43 2.40 11.58
C PHE A 119 7.04 2.10 13.03
N PRO A 120 8.01 2.00 13.97
CA PRO A 120 7.77 1.65 15.37
C PRO A 120 7.17 2.82 16.18
N ILE A 121 6.13 3.45 15.63
CA ILE A 121 5.44 4.62 16.18
C ILE A 121 4.09 4.15 16.73
N LYS A 122 3.82 4.48 18.00
CA LYS A 122 2.52 4.20 18.62
C LYS A 122 1.41 4.85 17.80
N GLY A 123 0.49 4.03 17.30
CA GLY A 123 -0.64 4.50 16.50
C GLY A 123 -0.38 4.62 15.00
N VAL A 124 0.72 4.09 14.46
CA VAL A 124 0.97 4.01 13.01
C VAL A 124 -0.24 3.46 12.25
N TRP A 125 -0.93 2.45 12.81
CA TRP A 125 -2.12 1.83 12.23
C TRP A 125 -3.32 2.77 12.07
N LYS A 126 -3.36 3.92 12.75
CA LYS A 126 -4.36 4.98 12.49
C LYS A 126 -4.12 5.72 11.17
N HIS A 127 -2.93 5.57 10.60
CA HIS A 127 -2.49 6.17 9.34
C HIS A 127 -2.40 5.14 8.21
N VAL A 128 -2.84 3.90 8.45
CA VAL A 128 -2.86 2.84 7.44
C VAL A 128 -4.28 2.71 6.89
N CYS A 129 -4.40 2.72 5.56
CA CYS A 129 -5.65 2.45 4.84
C CYS A 129 -5.49 1.20 3.97
N ILE A 130 -6.51 0.35 3.89
CA ILE A 130 -6.54 -0.78 2.97
C ILE A 130 -7.31 -0.35 1.71
N VAL A 131 -6.70 -0.53 0.54
CA VAL A 131 -7.34 -0.27 -0.77
C VAL A 131 -7.42 -1.58 -1.54
N TRP A 132 -8.65 -1.97 -1.87
CA TRP A 132 -8.94 -3.15 -2.68
C TRP A 132 -8.90 -2.79 -4.17
N THR A 133 -7.85 -3.22 -4.86
CA THR A 133 -7.67 -3.06 -6.31
C THR A 133 -8.26 -4.25 -7.05
N LYS A 134 -8.26 -4.21 -8.39
CA LYS A 134 -8.79 -5.31 -9.23
C LYS A 134 -10.25 -5.68 -8.92
N CYS A 135 -11.01 -4.72 -8.38
CA CYS A 135 -12.46 -4.77 -8.31
C CYS A 135 -13.01 -4.31 -9.67
N TYR A 136 -13.30 -5.28 -10.54
CA TYR A 136 -13.71 -5.03 -11.92
C TYR A 136 -15.19 -4.69 -12.03
N ASN A 137 -15.56 -4.00 -13.11
CA ASN A 137 -16.94 -3.57 -13.40
C ASN A 137 -17.91 -4.74 -13.66
N CYS A 138 -17.43 -5.97 -13.79
CA CYS A 138 -18.26 -7.16 -13.96
C CYS A 138 -18.92 -7.65 -12.66
N TYR A 139 -18.50 -7.13 -11.50
CA TYR A 139 -19.12 -7.47 -10.22
C TYR A 139 -20.45 -6.75 -10.03
N SER A 140 -21.49 -7.51 -9.71
CA SER A 140 -22.79 -6.94 -9.35
C SER A 140 -22.73 -6.20 -8.01
N GLN A 141 -23.62 -5.22 -7.80
CA GLN A 141 -23.71 -4.52 -6.52
C GLN A 141 -23.92 -5.50 -5.35
N ASN A 142 -24.77 -6.51 -5.53
CA ASN A 142 -25.02 -7.53 -4.50
C ASN A 142 -23.76 -8.33 -4.14
N GLN A 143 -22.93 -8.63 -5.14
CA GLN A 143 -21.65 -9.30 -4.90
C GLN A 143 -20.69 -8.38 -4.15
N ILE A 144 -20.58 -7.10 -4.53
CA ILE A 144 -19.74 -6.13 -3.84
C ILE A 144 -20.17 -5.96 -2.38
N GLU A 145 -21.47 -5.88 -2.09
CA GLU A 145 -21.96 -5.77 -0.70
C GLU A 145 -21.63 -7.01 0.14
N LYS A 146 -21.74 -8.21 -0.44
CA LYS A 146 -21.34 -9.44 0.24
C LYS A 146 -19.83 -9.46 0.50
N ASP A 147 -19.04 -9.14 -0.52
CA ASP A 147 -17.58 -9.17 -0.45
C ASP A 147 -17.04 -8.10 0.52
N LYS A 148 -17.73 -6.96 0.70
CA LYS A 148 -17.39 -5.97 1.75
C LYS A 148 -17.41 -6.58 3.15
N ILE A 149 -18.33 -7.50 3.44
CA ILE A 149 -18.40 -8.18 4.74
C ILE A 149 -17.16 -9.07 4.90
N GLU A 150 -16.83 -9.88 3.90
CA GLU A 150 -15.62 -10.71 3.87
C GLU A 150 -14.34 -9.85 4.00
N LYS A 151 -14.27 -8.71 3.29
CA LYS A 151 -13.12 -7.79 3.37
C LYS A 151 -12.98 -7.11 4.73
N LYS A 152 -14.06 -7.01 5.50
CA LYS A 152 -13.99 -6.53 6.88
C LYS A 152 -13.29 -7.54 7.78
N GLU A 153 -13.46 -8.84 7.55
CA GLU A 153 -12.78 -9.90 8.29
C GLU A 153 -11.25 -9.81 8.13
N PHE A 154 -10.74 -9.44 6.95
CA PHE A 154 -9.31 -9.19 6.74
C PHE A 154 -8.74 -8.13 7.70
N LYS A 155 -9.50 -7.05 7.94
CA LYS A 155 -9.09 -6.01 8.90
C LYS A 155 -9.05 -6.58 10.33
N GLU A 156 -10.02 -7.41 10.69
CA GLU A 156 -10.08 -8.04 11.99
C GLU A 156 -8.91 -9.03 12.20
N GLU A 157 -8.54 -9.79 11.18
CA GLU A 157 -7.36 -10.68 11.23
C GLU A 157 -6.05 -9.91 11.40
N ILE A 158 -5.87 -8.77 10.71
CA ILE A 158 -4.72 -7.89 10.93
C ILE A 158 -4.70 -7.39 12.38
N ILE A 159 -5.86 -6.96 12.93
CA ILE A 159 -5.95 -6.50 14.33
C ILE A 159 -5.60 -7.63 15.30
N LYS A 160 -6.14 -8.84 15.12
CA LYS A 160 -5.82 -10.01 15.95
C LYS A 160 -4.32 -10.32 15.92
N TYR A 161 -3.72 -10.33 14.74
CA TYR A 161 -2.27 -10.55 14.59
C TYR A 161 -1.45 -9.49 15.36
N LEU A 162 -1.85 -8.22 15.28
CA LEU A 162 -1.18 -7.13 15.99
C LEU A 162 -1.35 -7.19 17.51
N LEU A 163 -2.51 -7.63 18.01
CA LEU A 163 -2.75 -7.79 19.45
C LEU A 163 -1.93 -8.95 20.03
N ASN A 164 -1.86 -10.08 19.32
CA ASN A 164 -1.07 -11.23 19.77
C ASN A 164 0.43 -10.90 19.88
N LYS A 165 0.93 -9.99 19.03
CA LYS A 165 2.30 -9.47 19.05
C LYS A 165 2.62 -8.53 20.22
N GLN A 166 1.63 -7.98 20.93
CA GLN A 166 1.84 -7.13 22.10
C GLN A 166 1.92 -7.92 23.42
N ILE A 167 1.68 -9.22 23.37
CA ILE A 167 1.63 -10.13 24.53
C ILE A 167 2.93 -10.96 24.65
N GLU A 168 3.77 -10.97 23.61
CA GLU A 168 5.14 -11.52 23.62
C GLU A 168 6.18 -10.44 23.98
#